data_AF-A0A9D7RA64-F1
#
_entry.id   AF-A0A9D7RA64-F1
#
_cell.length_a   1.000
_cell.length_b   1.000
_cell.length_c   1.000
_cell.angle_alpha   90.00
_cell.angle_beta   90.00
_cell.angle_gamma   90.00
#
_symmetry.space_group_name_H-M   'P 1'
#
loop_
_entity.id
_entity.type
_entity.pdbx_description
1 polymer ?
#
loop_
_entity_poly.entity_id
_entity_poly.type
_entity_poly.pdbx_seq_one_letter_code
_entity_poly.pdbx_strand_id
1 'polypeptide(L)' 'MERPFVRLRKIDVKSWDSPVARQHGIESLPQVWLYDGKERLTADRGRALALVRAQR' A
#
# COMPACT_ATOMS: atom_id res chain seq x y z
N MET A 1 -21.77 11.59 9.85
CA MET A 1 -21.09 10.50 9.12
C MET A 1 -19.62 10.85 9.03
N GLU A 2 -18.76 10.10 9.71
CA GLU A 2 -17.32 10.20 9.46
C GLU A 2 -17.05 9.70 8.05
N ARG A 3 -16.34 10.50 7.25
CA ARG A 3 -15.84 10.06 5.94
C ARG A 3 -14.81 8.94 6.20
N PRO A 4 -14.75 7.89 5.37
CA PRO A 4 -13.69 6.89 5.48
C PRO A 4 -12.32 7.60 5.46
N PHE A 5 -11.58 7.49 6.56
CA PHE A 5 -10.32 8.19 6.72
C PHE A 5 -9.18 7.36 6.14
N VAL A 6 -8.92 7.49 4.85
CA VAL A 6 -7.76 6.85 4.21
C VAL A 6 -6.52 7.71 4.42
N ARG A 7 -5.44 7.10 4.94
CA ARG A 7 -4.12 7.74 5.10
C ARG A 7 -3.17 7.22 4.04
N LEU A 8 -2.42 8.12 3.40
CA LEU A 8 -1.32 7.74 2.51
C LEU A 8 0.01 7.82 3.28
N ARG A 9 0.75 6.71 3.30
CA ARG A 9 2.12 6.65 3.83
C ARG A 9 3.08 6.37 2.69
N LYS A 10 4.01 7.29 2.44
CA LYS A 10 5.12 7.08 1.50
C LYS A 10 6.25 6.35 2.21
N ILE A 11 6.82 5.35 1.55
CA ILE A 11 8.01 4.63 2.01
C ILE A 11 9.03 4.72 0.88
N ASP A 12 10.20 5.28 1.18
CA ASP A 12 11.28 5.44 0.21
C ASP A 12 12.18 4.20 0.20
N VAL A 13 12.17 3.46 -0.90
CA VAL A 13 13.10 2.36 -1.17
C VAL A 13 14.32 2.94 -1.88
N LYS A 14 15.38 3.24 -1.11
CA LYS A 14 16.59 3.88 -1.64
C LYS A 14 17.51 2.92 -2.41
N SER A 15 17.44 1.63 -2.10
CA SER A 15 18.18 0.57 -2.80
C SER A 15 17.40 -0.75 -2.72
N TRP A 16 17.64 -1.63 -3.70
CA TRP A 16 17.07 -2.98 -3.74
C TRP A 16 17.57 -3.87 -2.59
N ASP A 17 18.73 -3.53 -2.02
CA ASP A 17 19.30 -4.21 -0.86
C ASP A 17 18.73 -3.75 0.49
N SER A 18 17.83 -2.77 0.49
CA SER A 18 17.24 -2.27 1.73
C SER A 18 16.43 -3.36 2.45
N PRO A 19 16.38 -3.35 3.80
CA PRO A 19 15.58 -4.30 4.57
C PRO A 19 14.12 -4.36 4.11
N VAL A 20 13.53 -3.20 3.77
CA VAL A 20 12.14 -3.12 3.29
C VAL A 20 11.96 -3.82 1.93
N ALA A 21 12.90 -3.66 1.00
CA ALA A 21 12.81 -4.32 -0.30
C ALA A 21 12.95 -5.84 -0.18
N ARG A 22 13.90 -6.31 0.64
CA ARG A 22 14.12 -7.74 0.87
C ARG A 22 12.98 -8.41 1.66
N GLN A 23 12.56 -7.82 2.77
CA GLN A 23 11.54 -8.41 3.65
C GLN A 23 10.18 -8.55 2.96
N HIS A 24 9.87 -7.64 2.03
CA HIS A 24 8.59 -7.62 1.36
C HIS A 24 8.64 -8.07 -0.10
N GLY A 25 9.78 -8.55 -0.59
CA GLY A 25 9.93 -9.01 -1.97
C GLY A 25 9.60 -7.93 -3.01
N ILE A 26 10.06 -6.69 -2.79
CA ILE A 26 9.80 -5.59 -3.72
C ILE A 26 10.72 -5.75 -4.94
N GLU A 27 10.16 -6.23 -6.04
CA GLU A 27 10.87 -6.49 -7.30
C GLU A 27 10.76 -5.33 -8.32
N SER A 28 9.83 -4.41 -8.09
CA SER A 28 9.57 -3.27 -8.99
C SER A 28 8.96 -2.10 -8.22
N LEU A 29 9.08 -0.91 -8.79
CA LEU A 29 8.50 0.33 -8.27
C LEU A 29 7.79 1.11 -9.39
N PRO A 30 6.74 1.90 -9.06
CA PRO A 30 6.14 2.06 -7.74
C PRO A 30 5.21 0.89 -7.37
N GLN A 31 5.08 0.61 -6.06
CA GLN A 31 4.04 -0.29 -5.53
C GLN A 31 3.07 0.47 -4.63
N VAL A 32 1.82 0.03 -4.63
CA VAL A 32 0.77 0.57 -3.77
C VAL A 32 0.11 -0.58 -3.03
N TRP A 33 0.12 -0.53 -1.70
CA TRP A 33 -0.52 -1.51 -0.85
C TRP A 33 -1.60 -0.85 -0.02
N LEU A 34 -2.71 -1.55 0.18
CA LEU A 34 -3.80 -1.12 1.04
C LEU A 34 -3.82 -1.99 2.30
N TYR A 35 -3.96 -1.33 3.45
CA TYR A 35 -4.01 -1.97 4.75
C TYR A 35 -5.26 -1.57 5.52
N ASP A 36 -5.77 -2.51 6.32
CA ASP A 36 -6.65 -2.23 7.44
C ASP A 36 -5.94 -2.66 8.74
N GLY A 37 -5.55 -1.67 9.55
CA GLY A 37 -4.63 -1.88 10.65
C GLY A 37 -3.30 -2.52 10.22
N LYS A 38 -3.08 -3.77 10.62
CA LYS A 38 -1.88 -4.57 10.26
C LYS A 38 -2.12 -5.54 9.10
N GLU A 39 -3.37 -5.71 8.68
CA GLU A 39 -3.73 -6.64 7.62
C GLU A 39 -3.55 -5.99 6.25
N ARG A 40 -2.83 -6.66 5.35
CA ARG A 40 -2.69 -6.22 3.95
C ARG A 40 -3.90 -6.70 3.14
N LEU A 41 -4.81 -5.79 2.81
CA LEU A 41 -6.00 -6.11 2.00
C LEU A 41 -5.63 -6.41 0.54
N THR A 42 -4.70 -5.63 -0.04
CA THR A 42 -4.23 -5.87 -1.41
C THR A 42 -2.90 -5.16 -1.69
N ALA A 43 -2.12 -5.73 -2.61
CA ALA A 43 -0.95 -5.10 -3.22
C ALA A 43 -1.17 -4.71 -4.69
N ASP A 44 -2.36 -4.99 -5.24
CA ASP A 44 -2.72 -4.59 -6.59
C ASP A 44 -3.23 -3.14 -6.60
N ARG A 45 -2.64 -2.33 -7.48
CA ARG A 45 -2.96 -0.90 -7.58
C ARG A 45 -4.41 -0.65 -7.98
N GLY A 46 -4.94 -1.44 -8.92
CA GLY A 46 -6.31 -1.27 -9.44
C GLY A 46 -7.35 -1.60 -8.37
N ARG A 47 -7.15 -2.72 -7.68
CA ARG A 47 -8.00 -3.17 -6.58
C ARG A 47 -7.92 -2.23 -5.39
N ALA A 48 -6.75 -1.72 -5.04
CA ALA A 48 -6.60 -0.73 -3.97
C ALA A 48 -7.46 0.52 -4.24
N LEU A 49 -7.41 1.05 -5.47
CA LEU A 49 -8.21 2.20 -5.86
C LEU A 49 -9.71 1.90 -5.85
N ALA A 50 -10.12 0.73 -6.32
CA ALA A 50 -11.53 0.31 -6.29
C ALA A 50 -12.07 0.23 -4.86
N LEU A 51 -11.30 -0.37 -3.93
CA LEU A 51 -11.68 -0.48 -2.51
C LEU A 51 -11.79 0.88 -1.83
N VAL A 52 -10.85 1.80 -2.08
CA VAL A 52 -10.91 3.17 -1.52
C VAL A 52 -12.13 3.94 -2.04
N ARG A 53 -12.51 3.74 -3.31
CA ARG A 53 -13.70 4.39 -3.89
C ARG A 53 -15.00 3.84 -3.32
N ALA A 54 -15.07 2.54 -3.06
CA ALA A 54 -16.27 1.88 -2.53
C ALA A 54 -16.62 2.31 -1.09
N GLN A 55 -15.68 2.91 -0.36
CA GLN A 55 -15.92 3.40 1.00
C GLN A 55 -16.54 4.81 1.04
N ARG A 56 -16.54 5.55 -0.09
CA ARG A 56 -17.09 6.91 -0.21
C ARG A 56 -18.59 6.92 -0.48
#